data_AF-A0A370D9R9-F1
#
_entry.id   AF-A0A370D9R9-F1
#
_cell.length_a   1.000
_cell.length_b   1.000
_cell.length_c   1.000
_cell.angle_alpha   90.00
_cell.angle_beta   90.00
_cell.angle_gamma   90.00
#
_symmetry.space_group_name_H-M   'P 1'
#
loop_
_entity.id
_entity.type
_entity.pdbx_description
1 polymer ?
#
loop_
_entity_poly.entity_id
_entity_poly.type
_entity_poly.pdbx_seq_one_letter_code
_entity_poly.pdbx_strand_id
1 'polypeptide(L)'
;MKYRKIWTTLLLLCVSDNVFADRVIRELGRVDGEPEPYVFPYGFASDAMGFVAGVAGGISGLPQEQNSLVVTALVSNEGAAAVYAFFNNYQFKKNSHFFMDASMGLGEFPQQRAYLDTSPPVNNPPAGSNDSTADNYFDAEGFSNWIEIDFKYVFDIGSAESNPVNIYTLSEGLLVGGASGGEVFNPFKSGRTYLQTTFFHHNRDYDVDSEFPLSTTGMGLSFKYDNTDFPVNPSKGSILNVGLKHDPGFGDNESWSLVELEYSKFFTLPTTSQIDQQVIAFNTWTAHTLSDAPPPHYYGVTLGGLYRMRAYPIERFHDNSAIYYSAEYRIIPNSNLLRKITFLEFANLEWWEIAGFYEIGRVAPDWDVSELHQSMKSDFGISLRVMANHDIGRLDIAWSDEGAAFWFMYGHPF
;
A
#
# COMPACT_ATOMS: atom_id res chain seq x y z
N MET A 1 30.85 24.33 13.33
CA MET A 1 29.79 23.59 14.06
C MET A 1 28.46 23.90 13.38
N LYS A 2 28.15 23.19 12.30
CA LYS A 2 26.93 23.41 11.50
C LYS A 2 25.78 22.64 12.17
N TYR A 3 24.70 23.34 12.47
CA TYR A 3 23.47 22.75 12.98
C TYR A 3 22.96 21.71 11.97
N ARG A 4 22.99 20.44 12.37
CA ARG A 4 22.35 19.33 11.65
C ARG A 4 20.85 19.51 11.88
N LYS A 5 20.16 20.14 10.93
CA LYS A 5 18.69 20.20 10.95
C LYS A 5 18.19 18.78 10.69
N ILE A 6 17.60 18.19 11.71
CA ILE A 6 16.79 16.97 11.57
C ILE A 6 15.52 17.44 10.88
N TRP A 7 15.38 17.15 9.59
CA TRP A 7 14.20 17.47 8.80
C TRP A 7 13.28 16.26 8.78
N THR A 8 11.99 16.55 8.87
CA THR A 8 10.94 15.57 9.13
C THR A 8 10.06 15.51 7.89
N THR A 9 10.19 14.46 7.08
CA THR A 9 9.39 14.29 5.86
C THR A 9 7.99 13.83 6.25
N LEU A 10 6.98 14.65 5.93
CA LEU A 10 5.56 14.28 6.00
C LEU A 10 5.06 14.13 4.56
N LEU A 11 4.84 12.89 4.12
CA LEU A 11 4.23 12.60 2.83
C LEU A 11 2.80 12.12 3.07
N LEU A 12 1.83 12.83 2.47
CA LEU A 12 0.44 12.41 2.44
C LEU A 12 0.18 11.80 1.07
N LEU A 13 0.00 10.49 1.02
CA LEU A 13 -0.40 9.77 -0.17
C LEU A 13 -1.61 8.92 0.20
N CYS A 14 -2.78 9.28 -0.34
CA CYS A 14 -3.93 8.40 -0.36
C CYS A 14 -3.68 7.36 -1.44
N VAL A 15 -3.14 6.20 -1.06
CA VAL A 15 -3.01 5.06 -1.95
C VAL A 15 -3.83 3.91 -1.36
N SER A 16 -4.82 3.44 -2.11
CA SER A 16 -5.60 2.26 -1.79
C SER A 16 -5.08 1.08 -2.61
N ASP A 17 -3.97 0.47 -2.21
CA ASP A 17 -3.45 -0.73 -2.90
C ASP A 17 -3.99 -2.04 -2.31
N ASN A 18 -4.81 -1.96 -1.25
CA ASN A 18 -5.49 -3.10 -0.65
C ASN A 18 -7.00 -3.03 -0.86
N VAL A 19 -7.43 -2.91 -2.13
CA VAL A 19 -8.84 -2.89 -2.51
C VAL A 19 -9.36 -4.32 -2.64
N PHE A 20 -10.08 -4.77 -1.61
CA PHE A 20 -10.78 -6.04 -1.67
C PHE A 20 -12.10 -5.86 -2.43
N ALA A 21 -12.05 -6.07 -3.74
CA ALA A 21 -13.18 -6.03 -4.68
C ALA A 21 -14.45 -6.84 -4.36
N ASP A 22 -14.50 -7.61 -3.27
CA ASP A 22 -15.48 -8.67 -3.08
C ASP A 22 -16.03 -8.74 -1.64
N ARG A 23 -16.15 -7.60 -0.98
CA ARG A 23 -16.70 -7.53 0.37
C ARG A 23 -17.60 -6.34 0.62
N VAL A 24 -18.48 -6.53 1.60
CA VAL A 24 -19.33 -5.50 2.22
C VAL A 24 -19.10 -5.57 3.72
N ILE A 25 -18.99 -4.41 4.36
CA ILE A 25 -18.80 -4.32 5.81
C ILE A 25 -20.02 -3.59 6.39
N ARG A 26 -20.59 -4.15 7.46
CA ARG A 26 -21.82 -3.64 8.08
C ARG A 26 -21.71 -3.65 9.59
N GLU A 27 -22.21 -2.61 10.24
CA GLU A 27 -22.49 -2.65 11.67
C GLU A 27 -23.62 -3.64 12.01
N LEU A 28 -23.52 -4.26 13.17
CA LEU A 28 -24.46 -5.23 13.70
C LEU A 28 -25.88 -4.63 13.75
N GLY A 29 -26.82 -5.29 13.07
CA GLY A 29 -28.22 -4.85 12.98
C GLY A 29 -28.56 -4.01 11.74
N ARG A 30 -27.58 -3.63 10.90
CA ARG A 30 -27.85 -3.06 9.57
C ARG A 30 -28.02 -4.15 8.52
N VAL A 31 -29.11 -4.05 7.75
CA VAL A 31 -29.50 -5.06 6.74
C VAL A 31 -29.06 -4.68 5.33
N ASP A 32 -29.06 -3.39 5.00
CA ASP A 32 -28.65 -2.85 3.70
C ASP A 32 -27.70 -1.65 3.89
N GLY A 33 -26.70 -1.53 3.02
CA GLY A 33 -25.86 -0.36 2.90
C GLY A 33 -26.51 0.70 2.00
N GLU A 34 -26.65 1.92 2.51
CA GLU A 34 -27.13 3.05 1.74
C GLU A 34 -25.96 3.73 1.02
N PRO A 35 -26.18 4.37 -0.14
CA PRO A 35 -25.18 5.22 -0.76
C PRO A 35 -24.72 6.34 0.16
N GLU A 36 -23.42 6.41 0.41
CA GLU A 36 -22.81 7.39 1.33
C GLU A 36 -21.87 8.32 0.55
N PRO A 37 -22.29 9.56 0.25
CA PRO A 37 -21.41 10.56 -0.32
C PRO A 37 -20.54 11.18 0.78
N TYR A 38 -19.32 11.53 0.43
CA TYR A 38 -18.39 12.16 1.37
C TYR A 38 -17.50 13.19 0.68
N VAL A 39 -17.10 14.20 1.44
CA VAL A 39 -16.13 15.23 1.02
C VAL A 39 -15.26 15.59 2.22
N PHE A 40 -13.95 15.61 2.02
CA PHE A 40 -12.98 15.92 3.06
C PHE A 40 -11.91 16.88 2.51
N PRO A 41 -11.76 18.08 3.06
CA PRO A 41 -10.59 18.89 2.82
C PRO A 41 -9.39 18.32 3.58
N TYR A 42 -8.19 18.46 3.02
CA TYR A 42 -6.95 18.11 3.70
C TYR A 42 -5.85 19.11 3.36
N GLY A 43 -4.81 19.13 4.18
CA GLY A 43 -3.61 19.91 3.94
C GLY A 43 -2.44 19.37 4.74
N PHE A 44 -1.24 19.51 4.18
CA PHE A 44 -0.01 19.03 4.78
C PHE A 44 1.17 19.85 4.26
N ALA A 45 2.35 19.68 4.86
CA ALA A 45 3.58 20.29 4.37
C ALA A 45 4.59 19.19 4.07
N SER A 46 5.32 19.30 2.97
CA SER A 46 6.38 18.38 2.57
C SER A 46 7.55 19.15 1.98
N ASP A 47 8.74 18.55 1.96
CA ASP A 47 9.91 19.17 1.33
C ASP A 47 9.73 19.28 -0.19
N ALA A 48 9.11 18.25 -0.80
CA ALA A 48 8.92 18.15 -2.24
C ALA A 48 7.89 19.13 -2.82
N MET A 49 6.84 19.48 -2.05
CA MET A 49 5.72 20.30 -2.54
C MET A 49 5.50 21.58 -1.72
N GLY A 50 6.22 21.78 -0.62
CA GLY A 50 5.89 22.81 0.36
C GLY A 50 4.55 22.52 1.03
N PHE A 51 3.78 23.58 1.31
CA PHE A 51 2.42 23.49 1.82
C PHE A 51 1.43 23.11 0.72
N VAL A 52 0.73 22.01 0.94
CA VAL A 52 -0.30 21.45 0.06
C VAL A 52 -1.67 21.67 0.68
N ALA A 53 -2.64 22.05 -0.16
CA ALA A 53 -4.05 22.03 0.17
C ALA A 53 -4.79 21.20 -0.89
N GLY A 54 -5.72 20.37 -0.45
CA GLY A 54 -6.49 19.50 -1.33
C GLY A 54 -7.90 19.24 -0.84
N VAL A 55 -8.69 18.66 -1.73
CA VAL A 55 -10.02 18.17 -1.42
C VAL A 55 -10.17 16.78 -2.01
N ALA A 56 -10.76 15.88 -1.24
CA ALA A 56 -11.19 14.57 -1.68
C ALA A 56 -12.72 14.52 -1.60
N GLY A 57 -13.35 13.89 -2.57
CA GLY A 57 -14.79 13.67 -2.61
C GLY A 57 -15.10 12.33 -3.25
N GLY A 58 -16.21 11.73 -2.86
CA GLY A 58 -16.55 10.42 -3.36
C GLY A 58 -17.92 9.95 -2.96
N ILE A 59 -18.22 8.73 -3.38
CA ILE A 59 -19.45 8.02 -3.04
C ILE A 59 -19.16 6.53 -2.90
N SER A 60 -19.66 5.93 -1.83
CA SER A 60 -19.70 4.48 -1.67
C SER A 60 -21.13 3.97 -1.87
N GLY A 61 -21.29 2.70 -2.22
CA GLY A 61 -22.59 2.04 -2.35
C GLY A 61 -23.30 2.21 -3.69
N LEU A 62 -22.66 2.82 -4.70
CA LEU A 62 -23.21 2.92 -6.07
C LEU A 62 -22.20 2.51 -7.14
N PRO A 63 -22.62 1.79 -8.20
CA PRO A 63 -23.98 1.29 -8.46
C PRO A 63 -24.34 0.02 -7.65
N GLN A 64 -23.42 -0.50 -6.85
CA GLN A 64 -23.60 -1.68 -5.99
C GLN A 64 -23.05 -1.37 -4.61
N GLU A 65 -23.53 -2.07 -3.58
CA GLU A 65 -23.21 -1.80 -2.17
C GLU A 65 -21.69 -1.80 -1.90
N GLN A 66 -20.95 -2.70 -2.54
CA GLN A 66 -19.50 -2.79 -2.39
C GLN A 66 -18.73 -1.71 -3.18
N ASN A 67 -19.34 -1.03 -4.16
CA ASN A 67 -18.64 -0.09 -5.02
C ASN A 67 -18.25 1.19 -4.28
N SER A 68 -17.12 1.78 -4.68
CA SER A 68 -16.79 3.15 -4.33
C SER A 68 -16.15 3.90 -5.48
N LEU A 69 -16.36 5.22 -5.51
CA LEU A 69 -15.66 6.15 -6.37
C LEU A 69 -15.09 7.27 -5.49
N VAL A 70 -13.78 7.46 -5.53
CA VAL A 70 -13.07 8.53 -4.84
C VAL A 70 -12.34 9.37 -5.89
N VAL A 71 -12.47 10.68 -5.80
CA VAL A 71 -11.69 11.63 -6.61
C VAL A 71 -11.07 12.64 -5.67
N THR A 72 -9.79 12.96 -5.88
CA THR A 72 -9.12 13.99 -5.12
C THR A 72 -8.26 14.87 -6.00
N ALA A 73 -8.17 16.15 -5.64
CA ALA A 73 -7.31 17.12 -6.27
C ALA A 73 -6.52 17.87 -5.19
N LEU A 74 -5.28 18.21 -5.51
CA LEU A 74 -4.39 18.99 -4.63
C LEU A 74 -3.62 20.05 -5.41
N VAL A 75 -3.25 21.11 -4.71
CA VAL A 75 -2.33 22.15 -5.17
C VAL A 75 -1.36 22.54 -4.06
N SER A 76 -0.20 23.07 -4.42
CA SER A 76 0.79 23.53 -3.44
C SER A 76 1.32 24.93 -3.70
N ASN A 77 1.94 25.53 -2.68
CA ASN A 77 2.57 26.85 -2.80
C ASN A 77 3.89 26.83 -3.57
N GLU A 78 4.49 25.66 -3.80
CA GLU A 78 5.68 25.46 -4.62
C GLU A 78 5.33 25.07 -6.07
N GLY A 79 4.05 25.06 -6.44
CA GLY A 79 3.60 24.84 -7.81
C GLY A 79 3.17 23.41 -8.14
N ALA A 80 3.07 22.51 -7.16
CA ALA A 80 2.52 21.17 -7.41
C ALA A 80 1.02 21.23 -7.71
N ALA A 81 0.56 20.39 -8.62
CA ALA A 81 -0.86 20.19 -8.90
C ALA A 81 -1.11 18.74 -9.33
N ALA A 82 -2.05 18.05 -8.69
CA ALA A 82 -2.36 16.67 -9.03
C ALA A 82 -3.85 16.35 -8.88
N VAL A 83 -4.31 15.36 -9.65
CA VAL A 83 -5.66 14.78 -9.58
C VAL A 83 -5.54 13.26 -9.59
N TYR A 84 -6.27 12.62 -8.69
CA TYR A 84 -6.36 11.16 -8.59
C TYR A 84 -7.83 10.72 -8.60
N ALA A 85 -8.08 9.56 -9.18
CA ALA A 85 -9.40 8.92 -9.18
C ALA A 85 -9.25 7.42 -8.92
N PHE A 86 -10.14 6.89 -8.06
CA PHE A 86 -10.18 5.49 -7.66
C PHE A 86 -11.61 4.99 -7.78
N PHE A 87 -11.85 4.01 -8.63
CA PHE A 87 -13.11 3.33 -8.81
C PHE A 87 -12.95 1.88 -8.44
N ASN A 88 -13.69 1.42 -7.44
CA ASN A 88 -13.45 0.15 -6.80
C ASN A 88 -14.69 -0.74 -6.83
N ASN A 89 -14.45 -2.05 -6.84
CA ASN A 89 -15.33 -3.17 -6.53
C ASN A 89 -16.50 -3.35 -7.50
N TYR A 90 -16.34 -3.04 -8.79
CA TYR A 90 -17.41 -3.25 -9.77
C TYR A 90 -17.57 -4.73 -10.11
N GLN A 91 -18.71 -5.30 -9.78
CA GLN A 91 -19.01 -6.71 -10.03
C GLN A 91 -19.82 -6.88 -11.32
N PHE A 92 -19.34 -7.76 -12.21
CA PHE A 92 -19.99 -7.95 -13.50
C PHE A 92 -21.27 -8.78 -13.39
N LYS A 93 -22.39 -8.22 -13.88
CA LYS A 93 -23.72 -8.88 -13.83
C LYS A 93 -23.77 -10.28 -14.46
N LYS A 94 -22.98 -10.54 -15.50
CA LYS A 94 -22.93 -11.83 -16.21
C LYS A 94 -22.03 -12.86 -15.53
N ASN A 95 -21.13 -12.42 -14.63
CA ASN A 95 -20.21 -13.27 -13.90
C ASN A 95 -19.95 -12.66 -12.52
N SER A 96 -20.71 -13.10 -11.52
CA SER A 96 -20.68 -12.56 -10.16
C SER A 96 -19.34 -12.79 -9.43
N HIS A 97 -18.47 -13.65 -9.95
CA HIS A 97 -17.14 -13.89 -9.42
C HIS A 97 -16.08 -12.94 -10.01
N PHE A 98 -16.45 -12.15 -11.01
CA PHE A 98 -15.54 -11.23 -11.68
C PHE A 98 -15.79 -9.80 -11.22
N PHE A 99 -14.71 -9.11 -10.91
CA PHE A 99 -14.70 -7.75 -10.38
C PHE A 99 -13.69 -6.89 -11.14
N MET A 100 -13.91 -5.57 -11.10
CA MET A 100 -13.00 -4.59 -11.68
C MET A 100 -12.77 -3.42 -10.72
N ASP A 101 -11.50 -3.05 -10.60
CA ASP A 101 -11.04 -1.81 -10.00
C ASP A 101 -10.32 -1.00 -11.10
N ALA A 102 -10.38 0.32 -10.99
CA ALA A 102 -9.71 1.24 -11.90
C ALA A 102 -9.19 2.44 -11.10
N SER A 103 -7.91 2.69 -11.19
CA SER A 103 -7.23 3.77 -10.50
C SER A 103 -6.41 4.56 -11.50
N MET A 104 -6.38 5.88 -11.34
CA MET A 104 -5.59 6.75 -12.20
C MET A 104 -5.12 8.00 -11.46
N GLY A 105 -3.98 8.51 -11.87
CA GLY A 105 -3.40 9.72 -11.35
C GLY A 105 -2.68 10.50 -12.42
N LEU A 106 -2.69 11.82 -12.29
CA LEU A 106 -1.82 12.70 -13.04
C LEU A 106 -1.46 13.91 -12.20
N GLY A 107 -0.23 14.37 -12.33
CA GLY A 107 0.23 15.54 -11.60
C GLY A 107 1.56 16.08 -12.09
N GLU A 108 1.73 17.37 -11.84
CA GLU A 108 2.97 18.10 -12.03
C GLU A 108 3.56 18.40 -10.66
N PHE A 109 4.85 18.12 -10.50
CA PHE A 109 5.55 18.18 -9.22
C PHE A 109 6.81 19.03 -9.35
N PRO A 110 7.00 20.01 -8.47
CA PRO A 110 8.12 20.95 -8.56
C PRO A 110 9.45 20.30 -8.11
N GLN A 111 9.38 19.27 -7.27
CA GLN A 111 10.56 18.51 -6.85
C GLN A 111 10.19 17.04 -6.72
N GLN A 112 10.59 16.25 -7.70
CA GLN A 112 10.56 14.79 -7.66
C GLN A 112 11.95 14.29 -7.36
N ARG A 113 12.11 13.62 -6.22
CA ARG A 113 13.33 12.94 -5.87
C ARG A 113 13.44 11.62 -6.63
N ALA A 114 14.60 11.36 -7.22
CA ALA A 114 14.93 10.07 -7.81
C ALA A 114 16.29 9.60 -7.32
N TYR A 115 16.33 8.39 -6.74
CA TYR A 115 17.57 7.70 -6.38
C TYR A 115 18.15 7.01 -7.62
N LEU A 116 18.44 7.80 -8.65
CA LEU A 116 18.94 7.35 -9.94
C LEU A 116 20.19 8.13 -10.33
N ASP A 117 21.07 7.50 -11.09
CA ASP A 117 22.14 8.20 -11.78
C ASP A 117 21.55 8.87 -13.05
N THR A 118 21.99 10.07 -13.42
CA THR A 118 21.52 10.75 -14.64
C THR A 118 22.27 10.28 -15.91
N SER A 119 23.32 9.49 -15.74
CA SER A 119 24.14 8.89 -16.80
C SER A 119 24.75 7.59 -16.27
N PRO A 120 25.15 6.63 -17.14
CA PRO A 120 25.71 5.34 -16.73
C PRO A 120 26.81 5.52 -15.68
N PRO A 121 26.89 4.61 -14.69
CA PRO A 121 27.16 4.96 -13.29
C PRO A 121 28.43 5.79 -13.16
N VAL A 122 28.26 7.09 -12.96
CA VAL A 122 29.33 8.00 -12.55
C VAL A 122 29.64 7.77 -11.06
N ASN A 123 28.64 7.33 -10.30
CA ASN A 123 28.73 7.03 -8.89
C ASN A 123 29.09 5.56 -8.66
N ASN A 124 29.97 5.32 -7.68
CA ASN A 124 30.28 3.99 -7.18
C ASN A 124 30.21 4.01 -5.66
N PRO A 125 29.19 3.38 -5.04
CA PRO A 125 28.16 2.54 -5.67
C PRO A 125 27.04 3.36 -6.37
N PRO A 126 26.27 2.75 -7.31
CA PRO A 126 25.19 3.42 -8.05
C PRO A 126 24.13 4.02 -7.14
N ALA A 127 23.46 5.08 -7.58
CA ALA A 127 22.32 5.65 -6.84
C ALA A 127 21.22 4.60 -6.61
N GLY A 128 20.66 4.58 -5.40
CA GLY A 128 19.64 3.61 -5.00
C GLY A 128 20.12 2.18 -4.75
N SER A 129 21.38 1.83 -5.02
CA SER A 129 21.90 0.52 -4.60
C SER A 129 21.93 0.36 -3.07
N ASN A 130 22.01 -0.87 -2.56
CA ASN A 130 22.04 -1.15 -1.12
C ASN A 130 23.15 -0.37 -0.37
N ASP A 131 24.29 -0.14 -1.03
CA ASP A 131 25.47 0.48 -0.41
C ASP A 131 25.58 1.98 -0.72
N SER A 132 24.63 2.55 -1.48
CA SER A 132 24.55 3.99 -1.78
C SER A 132 24.28 4.84 -0.54
N THR A 133 24.75 6.09 -0.55
CA THR A 133 24.51 7.06 0.52
C THR A 133 23.14 7.72 0.38
N ALA A 134 22.56 8.17 1.50
CA ALA A 134 21.25 8.85 1.55
C ALA A 134 21.15 10.09 0.63
N ASP A 135 22.29 10.72 0.34
CA ASP A 135 22.41 11.92 -0.50
C ASP A 135 22.66 11.60 -1.99
N ASN A 136 22.70 10.31 -2.38
CA ASN A 136 22.92 9.90 -3.77
C ASN A 136 21.61 9.86 -4.55
N TYR A 137 21.06 11.04 -4.84
CA TYR A 137 19.83 11.27 -5.59
C TYR A 137 19.92 12.59 -6.36
N PHE A 138 18.98 12.82 -7.28
CA PHE A 138 18.68 14.14 -7.81
C PHE A 138 17.23 14.53 -7.51
N ASP A 139 16.96 15.83 -7.49
CA ASP A 139 15.62 16.39 -7.46
C ASP A 139 15.39 17.12 -8.80
N ALA A 140 14.24 16.88 -9.45
CA ALA A 140 13.87 17.57 -10.69
C ALA A 140 12.37 17.87 -10.73
N GLU A 141 12.00 18.94 -11.42
CA GLU A 141 10.61 19.17 -11.81
C GLU A 141 10.15 18.05 -12.75
N GLY A 142 8.85 17.75 -12.78
CA GLY A 142 8.34 16.89 -13.83
C GLY A 142 6.89 16.49 -13.70
N PHE A 143 6.44 15.72 -14.69
CA PHE A 143 5.06 15.26 -14.82
C PHE A 143 4.99 13.75 -14.61
N SER A 144 4.10 13.31 -13.73
CA SER A 144 3.80 11.89 -13.52
C SER A 144 2.35 11.62 -13.88
N ASN A 145 2.10 10.53 -14.59
CA ASN A 145 0.77 9.99 -14.79
C ASN A 145 0.78 8.48 -14.73
N TRP A 146 -0.31 7.90 -14.27
CA TRP A 146 -0.49 6.47 -14.20
C TRP A 146 -1.96 6.10 -14.33
N ILE A 147 -2.21 4.89 -14.82
CA ILE A 147 -3.51 4.25 -14.86
C ILE A 147 -3.30 2.77 -14.61
N GLU A 148 -4.08 2.20 -13.71
CA GLU A 148 -4.14 0.76 -13.46
C GLU A 148 -5.60 0.30 -13.53
N ILE A 149 -5.83 -0.82 -14.20
CA ILE A 149 -7.13 -1.48 -14.27
C ILE A 149 -6.93 -2.92 -13.83
N ASP A 150 -7.52 -3.25 -12.68
CA ASP A 150 -7.47 -4.58 -12.12
C ASP A 150 -8.74 -5.35 -12.44
N PHE A 151 -8.56 -6.57 -12.93
CA PHE A 151 -9.62 -7.54 -13.08
C PHE A 151 -9.39 -8.68 -12.11
N LYS A 152 -10.33 -8.90 -11.21
CA LYS A 152 -10.22 -9.92 -10.18
C LYS A 152 -11.27 -11.01 -10.36
N TYR A 153 -10.83 -12.25 -10.41
CA TYR A 153 -11.68 -13.42 -10.35
C TYR A 153 -11.59 -14.08 -8.98
N VAL A 154 -12.71 -14.18 -8.28
CA VAL A 154 -12.84 -14.85 -6.98
C VAL A 154 -13.20 -16.31 -7.23
N PHE A 155 -12.32 -17.24 -6.84
CA PHE A 155 -12.59 -18.66 -7.04
C PHE A 155 -13.74 -19.14 -6.15
N ASP A 156 -14.58 -20.02 -6.71
CA ASP A 156 -15.73 -20.64 -6.05
C ASP A 156 -15.29 -21.78 -5.11
N ILE A 157 -14.43 -21.46 -4.14
CA ILE A 157 -13.86 -22.39 -3.15
C ILE A 157 -13.72 -21.70 -1.79
N GLY A 158 -13.53 -22.49 -0.73
CA GLY A 158 -13.32 -21.95 0.61
C GLY A 158 -14.52 -21.11 1.05
N SER A 159 -14.28 -19.92 1.59
CA SER A 159 -15.37 -19.04 2.06
C SER A 159 -16.16 -18.38 0.92
N ALA A 160 -15.72 -18.51 -0.34
CA ALA A 160 -16.40 -17.95 -1.51
C ALA A 160 -17.33 -18.95 -2.23
N GLU A 161 -17.38 -20.21 -1.80
CA GLU A 161 -18.14 -21.32 -2.45
C GLU A 161 -19.64 -21.05 -2.65
N SER A 162 -20.23 -20.18 -1.83
CA SER A 162 -21.65 -19.83 -1.92
C SER A 162 -21.92 -18.39 -2.31
N ASN A 163 -20.97 -17.50 -2.03
CA ASN A 163 -21.12 -16.07 -2.25
C ASN A 163 -19.78 -15.44 -2.63
N PRO A 164 -19.67 -14.90 -3.86
CA PRO A 164 -18.47 -14.19 -4.29
C PRO A 164 -18.33 -12.84 -3.60
N VAL A 165 -19.35 -12.31 -2.93
CA VAL A 165 -19.24 -11.11 -2.08
C VAL A 165 -19.42 -11.54 -0.62
N ASN A 166 -18.42 -11.29 0.22
CA ASN A 166 -18.47 -11.61 1.64
C ASN A 166 -19.03 -10.44 2.45
N ILE A 167 -19.97 -10.72 3.36
CA ILE A 167 -20.50 -9.70 4.28
C ILE A 167 -19.82 -9.88 5.63
N TYR A 168 -19.04 -8.88 6.05
CA TYR A 168 -18.45 -8.79 7.38
C TYR A 168 -19.36 -7.98 8.29
N THR A 169 -19.67 -8.52 9.46
CA THR A 169 -20.47 -7.84 10.48
C THR A 169 -19.57 -7.39 11.61
N LEU A 170 -19.58 -6.09 11.87
CA LEU A 170 -18.82 -5.46 12.94
C LEU A 170 -19.74 -5.08 14.10
N SER A 171 -19.19 -5.04 15.30
CA SER A 171 -19.80 -4.42 16.47
C SER A 171 -18.73 -3.53 17.07
N GLU A 172 -18.99 -2.23 17.11
CA GLU A 172 -17.99 -1.25 17.57
C GLU A 172 -16.68 -1.35 16.77
N GLY A 173 -16.77 -1.61 15.47
CA GLY A 173 -15.63 -1.79 14.56
C GLY A 173 -14.85 -3.11 14.71
N LEU A 174 -15.24 -4.00 15.62
CA LEU A 174 -14.63 -5.32 15.80
C LEU A 174 -15.46 -6.40 15.10
N LEU A 175 -14.78 -7.37 14.48
CA LEU A 175 -15.44 -8.46 13.75
C LEU A 175 -16.24 -9.35 14.70
N VAL A 176 -17.55 -9.47 14.45
CA VAL A 176 -18.46 -10.38 15.19
C VAL A 176 -19.13 -11.41 14.29
N GLY A 177 -19.07 -11.24 12.97
CA GLY A 177 -19.67 -12.18 12.01
C GLY A 177 -19.07 -12.07 10.61
N GLY A 178 -19.20 -13.14 9.83
CA GLY A 178 -18.74 -13.17 8.43
C GLY A 178 -17.24 -13.37 8.25
N ALA A 179 -16.52 -13.87 9.26
CA ALA A 179 -15.10 -14.20 9.13
C ALA A 179 -14.87 -15.14 7.94
N SER A 180 -13.91 -14.81 7.07
CA SER A 180 -13.68 -15.54 5.83
C SER A 180 -12.52 -16.54 5.92
N GLY A 181 -11.63 -16.38 6.90
CA GLY A 181 -10.43 -17.20 7.05
C GLY A 181 -9.91 -17.29 8.48
N GLY A 182 -8.69 -17.82 8.59
CA GLY A 182 -7.89 -17.81 9.82
C GLY A 182 -7.89 -19.11 10.62
N GLU A 183 -8.83 -20.03 10.36
CA GLU A 183 -8.98 -21.28 11.11
C GLU A 183 -8.07 -22.41 10.58
N VAL A 184 -8.03 -22.59 9.25
CA VAL A 184 -7.27 -23.68 8.60
C VAL A 184 -6.55 -23.13 7.38
N PHE A 185 -5.28 -23.47 7.19
CA PHE A 185 -4.54 -23.12 5.97
C PHE A 185 -4.84 -24.13 4.86
N ASN A 186 -6.00 -23.97 4.21
CA ASN A 186 -6.42 -24.78 3.06
C ASN A 186 -7.40 -23.96 2.20
N PRO A 187 -7.03 -23.59 0.96
CA PRO A 187 -7.85 -22.69 0.12
C PRO A 187 -9.21 -23.28 -0.28
N PHE A 188 -9.36 -24.61 -0.23
CA PHE A 188 -10.64 -25.27 -0.50
C PHE A 188 -11.60 -25.26 0.70
N LYS A 189 -11.14 -24.90 1.90
CA LYS A 189 -11.92 -24.95 3.14
C LYS A 189 -12.03 -23.61 3.86
N SER A 190 -11.08 -22.71 3.68
CA SER A 190 -10.99 -21.46 4.44
C SER A 190 -10.26 -20.40 3.63
N GLY A 191 -10.59 -19.14 3.88
CA GLY A 191 -10.06 -18.00 3.13
C GLY A 191 -10.75 -17.82 1.79
N ARG A 192 -10.18 -16.91 1.00
CA ARG A 192 -10.65 -16.50 -0.32
C ARG A 192 -9.47 -16.53 -1.27
N THR A 193 -9.68 -17.08 -2.45
CA THR A 193 -8.64 -17.25 -3.46
C THR A 193 -8.98 -16.38 -4.66
N TYR A 194 -7.97 -15.72 -5.21
CA TYR A 194 -8.09 -14.72 -6.25
C TYR A 194 -7.11 -14.98 -7.37
N LEU A 195 -7.56 -14.78 -8.60
CA LEU A 195 -6.71 -14.50 -9.75
C LEU A 195 -6.93 -13.05 -10.14
N GLN A 196 -5.88 -12.25 -10.15
CA GLN A 196 -5.93 -10.85 -10.53
C GLN A 196 -5.09 -10.63 -11.78
N THR A 197 -5.66 -9.92 -12.75
CA THR A 197 -4.95 -9.41 -13.92
C THR A 197 -4.95 -7.89 -13.86
N THR A 198 -3.78 -7.29 -13.87
CA THR A 198 -3.60 -5.83 -13.86
C THR A 198 -3.18 -5.37 -15.24
N PHE A 199 -3.82 -4.36 -15.79
CA PHE A 199 -3.30 -3.60 -16.92
C PHE A 199 -2.79 -2.28 -16.39
N PHE A 200 -1.53 -1.95 -16.67
CA PHE A 200 -0.91 -0.75 -16.13
C PHE A 200 -0.25 0.07 -17.22
N HIS A 201 -0.28 1.38 -17.03
CA HIS A 201 0.60 2.34 -17.67
C HIS A 201 1.07 3.33 -16.61
N HIS A 202 2.36 3.60 -16.55
CA HIS A 202 2.92 4.61 -15.66
C HIS A 202 4.08 5.31 -16.34
N ASN A 203 3.95 6.62 -16.49
CA ASN A 203 5.00 7.52 -16.94
C ASN A 203 5.38 8.49 -15.82
N ARG A 204 6.67 8.58 -15.49
CA ARG A 204 7.22 9.55 -14.54
C ARG A 204 8.39 10.27 -15.18
N ASP A 205 8.11 11.47 -15.68
CA ASP A 205 9.08 12.32 -16.34
C ASP A 205 9.83 13.20 -15.34
N TYR A 206 11.06 13.54 -15.68
CA TYR A 206 11.95 14.43 -14.92
C TYR A 206 12.58 15.42 -15.91
N ASP A 207 12.66 16.71 -15.55
CA ASP A 207 13.33 17.75 -16.35
C ASP A 207 14.87 17.63 -16.26
N VAL A 208 15.39 16.44 -16.54
CA VAL A 208 16.79 16.07 -16.68
C VAL A 208 16.92 15.01 -17.77
N ASP A 209 18.01 15.06 -18.54
CA ASP A 209 18.33 13.98 -19.46
C ASP A 209 18.64 12.71 -18.65
N SER A 210 17.81 11.67 -18.80
CA SER A 210 17.96 10.37 -18.16
C SER A 210 18.07 9.28 -19.22
N GLU A 211 19.07 8.40 -19.10
CA GLU A 211 19.18 7.20 -19.91
C GLU A 211 18.34 6.02 -19.36
N PHE A 212 17.78 6.16 -18.15
CA PHE A 212 16.94 5.14 -17.52
C PHE A 212 15.49 5.20 -18.00
N PRO A 213 14.77 4.06 -18.05
CA PRO A 213 13.38 4.04 -18.48
C PRO A 213 12.48 4.80 -17.50
N LEU A 214 11.68 5.71 -18.05
CA LEU A 214 10.78 6.62 -17.32
C LEU A 214 9.29 6.35 -17.59
N SER A 215 9.02 5.30 -18.37
CA SER A 215 7.67 4.91 -18.76
C SER A 215 7.58 3.40 -18.77
N THR A 216 6.40 2.87 -18.47
CA THR A 216 6.11 1.44 -18.63
C THR A 216 4.65 1.22 -18.95
N THR A 217 4.38 0.22 -19.78
CA THR A 217 3.03 -0.20 -20.16
C THR A 217 3.00 -1.71 -20.23
N GLY A 218 2.19 -2.36 -19.39
CA GLY A 218 2.25 -3.81 -19.31
C GLY A 218 1.08 -4.45 -18.64
N MET A 219 1.29 -5.72 -18.28
CA MET A 219 0.30 -6.56 -17.63
C MET A 219 0.90 -7.25 -16.40
N GLY A 220 0.14 -7.28 -15.33
CA GLY A 220 0.39 -8.06 -14.13
C GLY A 220 -0.55 -9.25 -14.05
N LEU A 221 -0.06 -10.36 -13.49
CA LEU A 221 -0.86 -11.52 -13.09
C LEU A 221 -0.50 -11.86 -11.65
N SER A 222 -1.49 -11.89 -10.77
CA SER A 222 -1.32 -12.24 -9.37
C SER A 222 -2.27 -13.37 -8.96
N PHE A 223 -1.74 -14.30 -8.18
CA PHE A 223 -2.51 -15.27 -7.44
C PHE A 223 -2.44 -14.92 -5.95
N LYS A 224 -3.59 -14.58 -5.35
CA LYS A 224 -3.69 -14.26 -3.92
C LYS A 224 -4.55 -15.28 -3.21
N TYR A 225 -4.05 -15.81 -2.11
CA TYR A 225 -4.80 -16.56 -1.13
C TYR A 225 -4.88 -15.76 0.17
N ASP A 226 -6.03 -15.14 0.42
CA ASP A 226 -6.30 -14.43 1.66
C ASP A 226 -7.06 -15.32 2.63
N ASN A 227 -6.36 -15.82 3.63
CA ASN A 227 -6.90 -16.63 4.71
C ASN A 227 -6.93 -15.86 6.03
N THR A 228 -7.17 -14.55 6.00
CA THR A 228 -7.40 -13.75 7.21
C THR A 228 -8.85 -13.85 7.66
N ASP A 229 -9.08 -13.67 8.96
CA ASP A 229 -10.44 -13.61 9.50
C ASP A 229 -11.19 -12.37 9.02
N PHE A 230 -10.52 -11.21 9.06
CA PHE A 230 -11.04 -9.94 8.60
C PHE A 230 -9.95 -9.15 7.86
N PRO A 231 -10.03 -8.99 6.53
CA PRO A 231 -8.89 -8.46 5.80
C PRO A 231 -8.68 -6.94 5.95
N VAL A 232 -9.62 -6.18 6.54
CA VAL A 232 -9.39 -4.76 6.90
C VAL A 232 -8.59 -4.64 8.19
N ASN A 233 -8.78 -5.52 9.17
CA ASN A 233 -7.90 -5.58 10.34
C ASN A 233 -7.66 -7.03 10.77
N PRO A 234 -6.74 -7.75 10.11
CA PRO A 234 -6.53 -9.17 10.38
C PRO A 234 -6.11 -9.40 11.84
N SER A 235 -6.87 -10.22 12.56
CA SER A 235 -6.49 -10.65 13.92
C SER A 235 -5.77 -12.00 13.92
N LYS A 236 -6.05 -12.82 12.90
CA LYS A 236 -5.47 -14.15 12.69
C LYS A 236 -5.47 -14.52 11.22
N GLY A 237 -4.73 -15.58 10.90
CA GLY A 237 -4.71 -16.14 9.56
C GLY A 237 -3.45 -15.77 8.80
N SER A 238 -3.55 -15.71 7.47
CA SER A 238 -2.39 -15.44 6.61
C SER A 238 -2.81 -14.93 5.24
N ILE A 239 -1.92 -14.21 4.57
CA ILE A 239 -2.07 -13.83 3.17
C ILE A 239 -0.86 -14.40 2.41
N LEU A 240 -1.10 -15.04 1.28
CA LEU A 240 -0.06 -15.40 0.31
C LEU A 240 -0.39 -14.70 -1.00
N ASN A 241 0.58 -13.99 -1.58
CA ASN A 241 0.48 -13.39 -2.89
C ASN A 241 1.68 -13.82 -3.74
N VAL A 242 1.43 -14.21 -4.98
CA VAL A 242 2.47 -14.49 -5.97
C VAL A 242 2.14 -13.70 -7.22
N GLY A 243 3.04 -12.85 -7.66
CA GLY A 243 2.86 -11.93 -8.78
C GLY A 243 3.88 -12.14 -9.89
N LEU A 244 3.45 -11.93 -11.13
CA LEU A 244 4.29 -11.78 -12.31
C LEU A 244 3.87 -10.51 -13.02
N LYS A 245 4.82 -9.63 -13.32
CA LYS A 245 4.61 -8.42 -14.13
C LYS A 245 5.43 -8.51 -15.40
N HIS A 246 4.89 -8.01 -16.50
CA HIS A 246 5.57 -7.99 -17.79
C HIS A 246 5.19 -6.75 -18.61
N ASP A 247 6.22 -6.05 -19.09
CA ASP A 247 6.12 -5.05 -20.14
C ASP A 247 6.75 -5.64 -21.42
N PRO A 248 6.02 -5.73 -22.54
CA PRO A 248 6.54 -6.26 -23.79
C PRO A 248 7.48 -5.28 -24.52
N GLY A 249 7.72 -4.09 -23.99
CA GLY A 249 8.52 -3.03 -24.60
C GLY A 249 7.73 -2.20 -25.59
N PHE A 250 6.59 -1.63 -25.17
CA PHE A 250 5.83 -0.73 -26.04
C PHE A 250 6.56 0.61 -26.25
N GLY A 251 6.59 1.11 -27.48
CA GLY A 251 7.29 2.36 -27.84
C GLY A 251 8.80 2.14 -27.95
N ASP A 252 9.57 2.97 -27.25
CA ASP A 252 11.04 2.89 -27.20
C ASP A 252 11.54 2.14 -25.94
N ASN A 253 10.63 1.53 -25.17
CA ASN A 253 10.96 0.78 -23.95
C ASN A 253 11.54 -0.59 -24.26
N GLU A 254 12.48 -1.04 -23.43
CA GLU A 254 12.92 -2.44 -23.42
C GLU A 254 11.89 -3.33 -22.71
N SER A 255 11.81 -4.59 -23.16
CA SER A 255 10.91 -5.57 -22.53
C SER A 255 11.50 -6.06 -21.22
N TRP A 256 10.65 -6.14 -20.18
CA TRP A 256 11.06 -6.65 -18.89
C TRP A 256 10.01 -7.57 -18.26
N SER A 257 10.46 -8.40 -17.31
CA SER A 257 9.59 -9.25 -16.50
C SER A 257 10.08 -9.29 -15.05
N LEU A 258 9.15 -9.34 -14.10
CA LEU A 258 9.45 -9.37 -12.67
C LEU A 258 8.53 -10.37 -11.98
N VAL A 259 9.09 -11.20 -11.10
CA VAL A 259 8.34 -12.08 -10.22
C VAL A 259 8.42 -11.59 -8.78
N GLU A 260 7.33 -11.70 -8.04
CA GLU A 260 7.26 -11.35 -6.62
C GLU A 260 6.49 -12.39 -5.81
N LEU A 261 6.85 -12.51 -4.54
CA LEU A 261 6.16 -13.32 -3.56
C LEU A 261 6.03 -12.53 -2.27
N GLU A 262 4.83 -12.53 -1.70
CA GLU A 262 4.55 -11.96 -0.39
C GLU A 262 3.81 -12.95 0.49
N TYR A 263 4.23 -13.07 1.75
CA TYR A 263 3.55 -13.87 2.75
C TYR A 263 3.40 -13.09 4.06
N SER A 264 2.16 -12.93 4.51
CA SER A 264 1.82 -12.36 5.81
C SER A 264 1.20 -13.42 6.73
N LYS A 265 1.51 -13.36 8.02
CA LYS A 265 0.94 -14.24 9.05
C LYS A 265 0.54 -13.45 10.29
N PHE A 266 -0.67 -13.68 10.78
CA PHE A 266 -1.24 -13.00 11.93
C PHE A 266 -1.56 -14.01 13.04
N PHE A 267 -1.21 -13.66 14.27
CA PHE A 267 -1.47 -14.44 15.46
C PHE A 267 -2.17 -13.59 16.52
N THR A 268 -3.38 -13.99 16.89
CA THR A 268 -4.10 -13.40 18.01
C THR A 268 -3.41 -13.80 19.33
N LEU A 269 -3.23 -12.82 20.21
CA LEU A 269 -2.70 -13.02 21.55
C LEU A 269 -3.83 -12.90 22.59
N PRO A 270 -3.67 -13.49 23.80
CA PRO A 270 -4.68 -13.38 24.86
C PRO A 270 -5.01 -11.94 25.22
N THR A 271 -6.29 -11.64 25.40
CA THR A 271 -6.80 -10.33 25.80
C THR A 271 -6.89 -10.18 27.33
N THR A 272 -7.10 -8.96 27.80
CA THR A 272 -7.35 -8.64 29.21
C THR A 272 -8.57 -7.74 29.33
N SER A 273 -9.01 -7.39 30.54
CA SER A 273 -10.12 -6.43 30.71
C SER A 273 -9.83 -5.02 30.20
N GLN A 274 -8.58 -4.72 29.82
CA GLN A 274 -8.14 -3.42 29.32
C GLN A 274 -7.84 -3.43 27.82
N ILE A 275 -7.92 -4.60 27.17
CA ILE A 275 -7.46 -4.79 25.80
C ILE A 275 -8.46 -5.65 25.04
N ASP A 276 -9.08 -5.08 24.02
CA ASP A 276 -10.09 -5.76 23.19
C ASP A 276 -9.46 -6.69 22.16
N GLN A 277 -8.28 -6.34 21.63
CA GLN A 277 -7.56 -7.16 20.66
C GLN A 277 -6.04 -6.99 20.77
N GLN A 278 -5.29 -8.08 20.62
CA GLN A 278 -3.83 -8.08 20.52
C GLN A 278 -3.38 -9.01 19.40
N VAL A 279 -2.48 -8.55 18.54
CA VAL A 279 -2.01 -9.31 17.38
C VAL A 279 -0.51 -9.15 17.24
N ILE A 280 0.19 -10.25 16.97
CA ILE A 280 1.53 -10.19 16.37
C ILE A 280 1.44 -10.63 14.91
N ALA A 281 1.97 -9.79 14.03
CA ALA A 281 1.97 -9.97 12.59
C ALA A 281 3.39 -10.06 12.06
N PHE A 282 3.60 -10.91 11.06
CA PHE A 282 4.86 -11.06 10.35
C PHE A 282 4.61 -10.94 8.85
N ASN A 283 5.51 -10.26 8.15
CA ASN A 283 5.52 -10.19 6.68
C ASN A 283 6.87 -10.67 6.15
N THR A 284 6.84 -11.29 4.97
CA THR A 284 8.02 -11.53 4.15
C THR A 284 7.66 -11.19 2.72
N TRP A 285 8.50 -10.41 2.05
CA TRP A 285 8.39 -10.10 0.64
C TRP A 285 9.73 -10.34 -0.06
N THR A 286 9.68 -10.87 -1.27
CA THR A 286 10.84 -10.98 -2.15
C THR A 286 10.42 -10.82 -3.59
N ALA A 287 11.30 -10.23 -4.40
CA ALA A 287 11.08 -10.06 -5.82
C ALA A 287 12.39 -10.19 -6.60
N HIS A 288 12.27 -10.51 -7.88
CA HIS A 288 13.39 -10.65 -8.81
C HIS A 288 12.97 -10.28 -10.23
N THR A 289 13.76 -9.45 -10.89
CA THR A 289 13.68 -9.15 -12.32
C THR A 289 14.23 -10.34 -13.12
N LEU A 290 13.42 -10.89 -14.01
CA LEU A 290 13.74 -12.08 -14.83
C LEU A 290 14.40 -11.73 -16.18
N SER A 291 14.35 -10.46 -16.58
CA SER A 291 14.87 -9.93 -17.84
C SER A 291 16.24 -9.28 -17.66
N ASP A 292 16.99 -9.16 -18.75
CA ASP A 292 18.26 -8.43 -18.76
C ASP A 292 18.05 -6.91 -18.55
N ALA A 293 16.97 -6.37 -19.13
CA ALA A 293 16.57 -4.98 -18.93
C ALA A 293 15.76 -4.84 -17.63
N PRO A 294 16.10 -3.86 -16.77
CA PRO A 294 15.31 -3.59 -15.57
C PRO A 294 14.03 -2.82 -15.92
N PRO A 295 12.93 -3.01 -15.15
CA PRO A 295 11.82 -2.06 -15.16
C PRO A 295 12.28 -0.65 -14.76
N PRO A 296 11.49 0.41 -15.03
CA PRO A 296 11.66 1.70 -14.36
C PRO A 296 11.79 1.50 -12.84
N HIS A 297 12.73 2.22 -12.22
CA HIS A 297 13.04 2.05 -10.79
C HIS A 297 11.79 2.07 -9.90
N TYR A 298 10.82 2.94 -10.18
CA TYR A 298 9.59 3.07 -9.42
C TYR A 298 8.59 1.91 -9.58
N TYR A 299 8.74 1.08 -10.62
CA TYR A 299 7.88 -0.06 -10.91
C TYR A 299 8.56 -1.41 -10.66
N GLY A 300 9.87 -1.38 -10.38
CA GLY A 300 10.73 -2.53 -10.18
C GLY A 300 10.82 -3.05 -8.77
N VAL A 301 11.93 -3.73 -8.48
CA VAL A 301 12.23 -4.29 -7.16
C VAL A 301 12.79 -3.18 -6.28
N THR A 302 11.96 -2.65 -5.38
CA THR A 302 12.33 -1.53 -4.51
C THR A 302 12.01 -1.75 -3.04
N LEU A 303 12.78 -1.06 -2.19
CA LEU A 303 12.55 -0.89 -0.77
C LEU A 303 12.62 0.60 -0.40
N GLY A 304 11.77 1.02 0.52
CA GLY A 304 11.63 2.41 0.94
C GLY A 304 10.29 3.00 0.49
N GLY A 305 9.66 3.78 1.37
CA GLY A 305 8.34 4.36 1.15
C GLY A 305 7.26 3.75 2.03
N LEU A 306 6.01 3.83 1.56
CA LEU A 306 4.82 3.53 2.36
C LEU A 306 4.69 2.06 2.79
N TYR A 307 5.09 1.14 1.90
CA TYR A 307 4.72 -0.28 2.03
C TYR A 307 5.80 -1.13 2.69
N ARG A 308 7.07 -0.78 2.49
CA ARG A 308 8.22 -1.54 2.97
C ARG A 308 9.34 -0.57 3.27
N MET A 309 10.00 -0.78 4.40
CA MET A 309 11.12 0.04 4.87
C MET A 309 10.68 1.50 5.09
N ARG A 310 9.64 1.67 5.93
CA ARG A 310 8.92 2.94 6.10
C ARG A 310 9.77 4.12 6.55
N ALA A 311 10.92 3.92 7.18
CA ALA A 311 11.77 5.06 7.56
C ALA A 311 12.59 5.62 6.39
N TYR A 312 12.69 4.88 5.29
CA TYR A 312 13.45 5.29 4.12
C TYR A 312 12.53 5.96 3.08
N PRO A 313 13.03 6.93 2.30
CA PRO A 313 12.28 7.57 1.22
C PRO A 313 11.71 6.56 0.21
N ILE A 314 10.66 6.96 -0.51
CA ILE A 314 10.08 6.14 -1.59
C ILE A 314 11.18 5.75 -2.58
N GLU A 315 11.25 4.45 -2.90
CA GLU A 315 12.18 3.87 -3.88
C GLU A 315 13.67 4.11 -3.52
N ARG A 316 13.96 4.32 -2.23
CA ARG A 316 15.31 4.61 -1.74
C ARG A 316 16.33 3.54 -2.13
N PHE A 317 15.94 2.28 -2.06
CA PHE A 317 16.77 1.16 -2.49
C PHE A 317 16.11 0.43 -3.64
N HIS A 318 16.84 0.18 -4.71
CA HIS A 318 16.37 -0.60 -5.85
C HIS A 318 17.52 -1.37 -6.48
N ASP A 319 17.20 -2.53 -7.03
CA ASP A 319 18.13 -3.40 -7.77
C ASP A 319 17.31 -4.45 -8.54
N ASN A 320 17.94 -5.52 -9.04
CA ASN A 320 17.23 -6.62 -9.70
C ASN A 320 16.54 -7.58 -8.73
N SER A 321 16.97 -7.64 -7.46
CA SER A 321 16.46 -8.59 -6.47
C SER A 321 16.31 -7.94 -5.11
N ALA A 322 15.37 -8.42 -4.31
CA ALA A 322 15.25 -7.98 -2.93
C ALA A 322 14.64 -9.03 -2.02
N ILE A 323 14.93 -8.87 -0.72
CA ILE A 323 14.23 -9.54 0.35
C ILE A 323 13.89 -8.55 1.45
N TYR A 324 12.73 -8.74 2.06
CA TYR A 324 12.18 -7.91 3.10
C TYR A 324 11.45 -8.76 4.13
N TYR A 325 11.58 -8.36 5.39
CA TYR A 325 10.86 -8.93 6.52
C TYR A 325 10.33 -7.82 7.41
N SER A 326 9.15 -8.04 7.98
CA SER A 326 8.67 -7.19 9.07
C SER A 326 8.01 -7.99 10.18
N ALA A 327 8.04 -7.40 11.36
CA ALA A 327 7.28 -7.84 12.52
C ALA A 327 6.54 -6.63 13.10
N GLU A 328 5.27 -6.83 13.43
CA GLU A 328 4.42 -5.79 14.02
C GLU A 328 3.60 -6.34 15.18
N TYR A 329 3.56 -5.63 16.28
CA TYR A 329 2.73 -5.93 17.44
C TYR A 329 1.67 -4.85 17.61
N ARG A 330 0.40 -5.24 17.57
CA ARG A 330 -0.79 -4.37 17.55
C ARG A 330 -1.62 -4.55 18.82
N ILE A 331 -2.15 -3.45 19.33
CA ILE A 331 -3.04 -3.44 20.50
C ILE A 331 -4.23 -2.52 20.23
N ILE A 332 -5.44 -3.06 20.32
CA ILE A 332 -6.69 -2.29 20.46
C ILE A 332 -7.08 -2.29 21.93
N PRO A 333 -6.93 -1.17 22.65
CA PRO A 333 -7.32 -1.07 24.05
C PRO A 333 -8.83 -0.90 24.21
N ASN A 334 -9.37 -1.41 25.32
CA ASN A 334 -10.74 -1.18 25.74
C ASN A 334 -10.88 0.26 26.27
N SER A 335 -11.01 1.24 25.36
CA SER A 335 -11.03 2.65 25.70
C SER A 335 -11.75 3.52 24.67
N ASN A 336 -12.71 4.31 25.15
CA ASN A 336 -13.45 5.30 24.37
C ASN A 336 -12.71 6.66 24.26
N LEU A 337 -11.38 6.69 24.34
CA LEU A 337 -10.61 7.94 24.40
C LEU A 337 -10.87 8.85 23.19
N LEU A 338 -10.73 8.31 21.96
CA LEU A 338 -10.89 9.09 20.74
C LEU A 338 -12.36 9.43 20.42
N ARG A 339 -13.30 8.57 20.82
CA ARG A 339 -14.75 8.82 20.66
C ARG A 339 -15.25 10.07 21.39
N LYS A 340 -14.50 10.58 22.38
CA LYS A 340 -14.86 11.76 23.17
C LYS A 340 -14.42 13.09 22.54
N ILE A 341 -13.71 13.05 21.42
CA ILE A 341 -13.18 14.24 20.75
C ILE A 341 -14.26 14.79 19.81
N THR A 342 -14.99 15.81 20.25
CA THR A 342 -16.18 16.35 19.55
C THR A 342 -15.91 16.85 18.14
N PHE A 343 -14.72 17.39 17.85
CA PHE A 343 -14.39 17.84 16.49
C PHE A 343 -14.14 16.68 15.51
N LEU A 344 -14.02 15.43 15.99
CA LEU A 344 -13.85 14.22 15.16
C LEU A 344 -15.14 13.41 15.00
N GLU A 345 -16.28 13.90 15.48
CA GLU A 345 -17.57 13.20 15.35
C GLU A 345 -17.92 12.85 13.90
N PHE A 346 -17.51 13.70 12.95
CA PHE A 346 -17.73 13.47 11.51
C PHE A 346 -17.02 12.22 10.97
N ALA A 347 -15.99 11.73 11.66
CA ALA A 347 -15.19 10.58 11.21
C ALA A 347 -15.75 9.23 11.69
N ASN A 348 -16.79 9.23 12.54
CA ASN A 348 -17.42 8.02 13.09
C ASN A 348 -16.38 7.00 13.60
N LEU A 349 -15.54 7.43 14.55
CA LEU A 349 -14.44 6.61 15.07
C LEU A 349 -14.95 5.47 15.94
N GLU A 350 -14.60 4.24 15.58
CA GLU A 350 -15.04 3.04 16.29
C GLU A 350 -14.01 2.61 17.32
N TRP A 351 -12.75 2.45 16.94
CA TRP A 351 -11.67 2.14 17.88
C TRP A 351 -10.37 2.80 17.45
N TRP A 352 -9.37 2.75 18.34
CA TRP A 352 -8.00 3.11 18.04
C TRP A 352 -7.05 1.97 18.35
N GLU A 353 -5.97 1.87 17.60
CA GLU A 353 -4.94 0.84 17.72
C GLU A 353 -3.58 1.51 17.80
N ILE A 354 -2.69 0.99 18.64
CA ILE A 354 -1.26 1.30 18.56
C ILE A 354 -0.54 0.05 18.09
N ALA A 355 0.37 0.22 17.14
CA ALA A 355 1.29 -0.82 16.73
C ALA A 355 2.74 -0.38 16.87
N GLY A 356 3.61 -1.28 17.31
CA GLY A 356 5.06 -1.14 17.19
C GLY A 356 5.57 -2.08 16.10
N PHE A 357 6.46 -1.61 15.24
CA PHE A 357 6.98 -2.40 14.13
C PHE A 357 8.50 -2.33 14.00
N TYR A 358 9.06 -3.37 13.40
CA TYR A 358 10.45 -3.47 12.99
C TYR A 358 10.53 -4.06 11.59
N GLU A 359 11.35 -3.47 10.74
CA GLU A 359 11.50 -3.83 9.33
C GLU A 359 12.97 -4.02 9.00
N ILE A 360 13.25 -4.99 8.13
CA ILE A 360 14.60 -5.27 7.66
C ILE A 360 14.55 -5.77 6.21
N GLY A 361 15.45 -5.27 5.37
CA GLY A 361 15.47 -5.63 3.96
C GLY A 361 16.78 -5.29 3.27
N ARG A 362 16.97 -5.87 2.09
CA ARG A 362 18.11 -5.62 1.20
C ARG A 362 17.68 -5.76 -0.25
N VAL A 363 18.28 -4.92 -1.10
CA VAL A 363 18.29 -5.09 -2.56
C VAL A 363 19.65 -5.65 -3.00
N ALA A 364 19.70 -6.39 -4.11
CA ALA A 364 20.93 -6.98 -4.65
C ALA A 364 20.83 -7.22 -6.17
N PRO A 365 21.97 -7.31 -6.89
CA PRO A 365 22.00 -7.55 -8.33
C PRO A 365 21.44 -8.92 -8.75
N ASP A 366 21.53 -9.91 -7.86
CA ASP A 366 21.10 -11.28 -8.10
C ASP A 366 20.29 -11.80 -6.90
N TRP A 367 19.42 -12.78 -7.17
CA TRP A 367 18.71 -13.48 -6.12
C TRP A 367 19.66 -14.50 -5.47
N ASP A 368 20.57 -14.02 -4.63
CA ASP A 368 21.47 -14.84 -3.83
C ASP A 368 21.13 -14.70 -2.33
N VAL A 369 20.77 -15.82 -1.70
CA VAL A 369 20.34 -15.83 -0.30
C VAL A 369 21.44 -15.32 0.64
N SER A 370 22.71 -15.61 0.34
CA SER A 370 23.82 -15.18 1.18
C SER A 370 24.02 -13.67 1.10
N GLU A 371 23.98 -13.09 -0.09
CA GLU A 371 24.06 -11.64 -0.29
C GLU A 371 22.84 -10.93 0.29
N LEU A 372 21.62 -11.39 0.00
CA LEU A 372 20.37 -10.79 0.46
C LEU A 372 20.23 -10.75 2.00
N HIS A 373 20.98 -11.57 2.74
CA HIS A 373 21.01 -11.58 4.21
C HIS A 373 22.30 -10.98 4.80
N GLN A 374 23.07 -10.24 4.01
CA GLN A 374 24.24 -9.48 4.47
C GLN A 374 23.99 -7.98 4.42
N SER A 375 24.46 -7.25 5.44
CA SER A 375 24.39 -5.78 5.48
C SER A 375 22.98 -5.22 5.17
N MET A 376 21.95 -5.91 5.67
CA MET A 376 20.56 -5.50 5.47
C MET A 376 20.32 -4.14 6.14
N LYS A 377 19.49 -3.33 5.51
CA LYS A 377 18.97 -2.09 6.07
C LYS A 377 17.84 -2.42 7.01
N SER A 378 17.68 -1.64 8.07
CA SER A 378 16.58 -1.83 9.01
C SER A 378 15.97 -0.50 9.43
N ASP A 379 14.72 -0.56 9.86
CA ASP A 379 14.06 0.52 10.56
C ASP A 379 13.08 0.00 11.63
N PHE A 380 12.58 0.91 12.45
CA PHE A 380 11.55 0.62 13.43
C PHE A 380 10.60 1.81 13.57
N GLY A 381 9.40 1.57 14.08
CA GLY A 381 8.45 2.65 14.25
C GLY A 381 7.22 2.32 15.07
N ILE A 382 6.35 3.31 15.15
CA ILE A 382 5.06 3.26 15.84
C ILE A 382 3.97 3.70 14.86
N SER A 383 2.87 2.97 14.84
CA SER A 383 1.66 3.28 14.07
C SER A 383 0.52 3.59 15.04
N LEU A 384 -0.17 4.72 14.83
CA LEU A 384 -1.48 4.98 15.42
C LEU A 384 -2.53 4.73 14.35
N ARG A 385 -3.49 3.84 14.61
CA ARG A 385 -4.57 3.55 13.68
C ARG A 385 -5.93 3.83 14.29
N VAL A 386 -6.88 4.12 13.43
CA VAL A 386 -8.27 4.33 13.78
C VAL A 386 -9.15 3.58 12.78
N MET A 387 -10.22 2.98 13.28
CA MET A 387 -11.31 2.51 12.43
C MET A 387 -12.33 3.64 12.28
N ALA A 388 -12.52 4.09 11.06
CA ALA A 388 -13.41 5.18 10.69
C ALA A 388 -14.23 4.72 9.50
N ASN A 389 -15.57 4.76 9.61
CA ASN A 389 -16.48 4.32 8.54
C ASN A 389 -16.14 2.92 7.98
N HIS A 390 -15.83 1.97 8.86
CA HIS A 390 -15.46 0.58 8.52
C HIS A 390 -14.15 0.40 7.72
N ASP A 391 -13.30 1.42 7.66
CA ASP A 391 -11.96 1.32 7.08
C ASP A 391 -10.89 1.90 8.03
N ILE A 392 -9.62 1.60 7.75
CA ILE A 392 -8.50 2.02 8.60
C ILE A 392 -7.87 3.31 8.09
N GLY A 393 -7.83 4.32 8.96
CA GLY A 393 -6.86 5.41 8.88
C GLY A 393 -5.64 5.11 9.74
N ARG A 394 -4.43 5.41 9.26
CA ARG A 394 -3.19 5.18 9.99
C ARG A 394 -2.20 6.34 9.88
N LEU A 395 -1.50 6.59 10.97
CA LEU A 395 -0.39 7.53 11.09
C LEU A 395 0.84 6.76 11.58
N ASP A 396 1.84 6.61 10.72
CA ASP A 396 3.07 5.89 11.00
C ASP A 396 4.22 6.86 11.21
N ILE A 397 5.03 6.61 12.23
CA ILE A 397 6.29 7.29 12.48
C ILE A 397 7.39 6.24 12.52
N ALA A 398 8.36 6.35 11.63
CA ALA A 398 9.44 5.38 11.47
C ALA A 398 10.82 6.05 11.59
N TRP A 399 11.82 5.34 12.08
CA TRP A 399 13.20 5.80 12.27
C TRP A 399 14.22 4.80 11.72
N SER A 400 15.23 5.32 11.02
CA SER A 400 16.39 4.58 10.50
C SER A 400 17.71 5.32 10.78
N ASP A 401 18.80 4.82 10.23
CA ASP A 401 20.09 5.52 10.19
C ASP A 401 20.10 6.72 9.24
N GLU A 402 19.17 6.79 8.28
CA GLU A 402 19.03 7.89 7.32
C GLU A 402 18.06 8.99 7.78
N GLY A 403 17.20 8.74 8.78
CA GLY A 403 16.33 9.77 9.34
C GLY A 403 15.04 9.24 9.96
N ALA A 404 14.00 10.05 9.86
CA ALA A 404 12.65 9.69 10.29
C ALA A 404 11.63 10.05 9.22
N ALA A 405 10.62 9.22 9.05
CA ALA A 405 9.55 9.42 8.08
C ALA A 405 8.19 9.37 8.77
N PHE A 406 7.25 10.15 8.23
CA PHE A 406 5.89 10.27 8.71
C PHE A 406 4.94 9.98 7.56
N TRP A 407 4.07 8.98 7.74
CA TRP A 407 3.11 8.55 6.74
C TRP A 407 1.70 8.65 7.27
N PHE A 408 0.81 9.22 6.47
CA PHE A 408 -0.63 9.12 6.71
C PHE A 408 -1.25 8.33 5.58
N MET A 409 -1.99 7.26 5.91
CA MET A 409 -2.64 6.39 4.93
C MET A 409 -4.08 6.10 5.33
N TYR A 410 -4.91 5.81 4.33
CA TYR A 410 -6.29 5.38 4.49
C TYR A 410 -6.53 4.13 3.62
N GLY A 411 -7.21 3.11 4.14
CA GLY A 411 -7.50 1.88 3.39
C GLY A 411 -6.37 0.84 3.37
N HIS A 412 -5.35 1.00 4.22
CA HIS A 412 -4.18 0.12 4.24
C HIS A 412 -4.07 -0.65 5.58
N PRO A 413 -4.26 -1.99 5.60
CA PRO A 413 -4.44 -2.75 6.85
C PRO A 413 -3.16 -3.40 7.43
N PHE A 414 -2.17 -3.74 6.60
CA PHE A 414 -0.85 -4.16 7.05
C PHE A 414 0.18 -3.63 6.09
#